data_AF-A0A7R9UA43-F1
#
_entry.id   AF-A0A7R9UA43-F1
#
_cell.length_a   1.000
_cell.length_b   1.000
_cell.length_c   1.000
_cell.angle_alpha   90.00
_cell.angle_beta   90.00
_cell.angle_gamma   90.00
#
_symmetry.space_group_name_H-M   'P 1'
#
loop_
_entity.id
_entity.type
_entity.pdbx_description
1 polymer ?
#
loop_
_entity_poly.entity_id
_entity_poly.type
_entity_poly.pdbx_seq_one_letter_code
_entity_poly.pdbx_strand_id
1 'polypeptide(L)'
;PFMNAKVYGRSPLECSSFIVSSAFPDNTLHGTGFLARLSGSTAEFLSMLSLMMVGHQPFVVDNNSGGNLRLQPRPIVPKWLFKEDGSVSFLFLGKTWLTYHVKSGFFDSDDEIWDMLPERIEYEMDDGSTGKYDGDSLPHDVAISARNLEIATIDVFY
;
A
#
# COMPACT_ATOMS: atom_id res chain seq x y z
N PRO A 1 -7.74 -3.57 12.94
CA PRO A 1 -8.71 -4.47 13.62
C PRO A 1 -8.38 -4.64 15.11
N PHE A 2 -8.47 -3.54 15.87
CA PHE A 2 -7.94 -3.47 17.24
C PHE A 2 -9.03 -3.29 18.31
N MET A 3 -10.28 -3.06 17.89
CA MET A 3 -11.41 -2.89 18.80
C MET A 3 -11.95 -4.26 19.24
N ASN A 4 -12.35 -4.38 20.50
CA ASN A 4 -12.98 -5.58 21.01
C ASN A 4 -14.32 -5.82 20.27
N ALA A 5 -14.46 -6.97 19.62
CA ALA A 5 -15.65 -7.32 18.83
C ALA A 5 -16.96 -7.23 19.64
N LYS A 6 -16.92 -7.51 20.96
CA LYS A 6 -18.09 -7.39 21.84
C LYS A 6 -18.52 -5.93 22.03
N VAL A 7 -17.58 -5.00 22.06
CA VAL A 7 -17.86 -3.54 22.14
C VAL A 7 -18.25 -3.01 20.77
N TYR A 8 -17.59 -3.48 19.71
CA TYR A 8 -17.88 -3.09 18.34
C TYR A 8 -19.26 -3.59 17.85
N GLY A 9 -19.80 -4.64 18.49
CA GLY A 9 -21.10 -5.23 18.17
C GLY A 9 -21.11 -6.10 16.92
N ARG A 10 -19.94 -6.32 16.30
CA ARG A 10 -19.73 -7.12 15.08
C ARG A 10 -18.25 -7.49 14.92
N SER A 11 -17.92 -8.20 13.85
CA SER A 11 -16.53 -8.47 13.50
C SER A 11 -15.78 -7.16 13.15
N PRO A 12 -14.61 -6.87 13.75
CA PRO A 12 -13.75 -5.76 13.34
C PRO A 12 -13.15 -5.90 11.92
N LEU A 13 -13.42 -7.02 11.24
CA LEU A 13 -13.07 -7.24 9.84
C LEU A 13 -14.21 -6.83 8.89
N GLU A 14 -15.38 -6.49 9.42
CA GLU A 14 -16.50 -5.95 8.64
C GLU A 14 -16.45 -4.43 8.63
N CYS A 15 -16.84 -3.83 7.51
CA CYS A 15 -16.94 -2.39 7.41
C CYS A 15 -18.01 -1.82 8.35
N SER A 16 -17.77 -0.59 8.80
CA SER A 16 -18.75 0.23 9.50
C SER A 16 -18.70 1.64 8.93
N SER A 17 -19.86 2.29 8.84
CA SER A 17 -19.96 3.68 8.40
C SER A 17 -19.61 4.67 9.51
N PHE A 18 -19.90 4.31 10.77
CA PHE A 18 -19.57 5.12 11.93
C PHE A 18 -19.51 4.26 13.19
N ILE A 19 -18.85 4.79 14.21
CA ILE A 19 -18.80 4.22 15.55
C ILE A 19 -19.50 5.18 16.50
N VAL A 20 -20.37 4.67 17.37
CA VAL A 20 -21.11 5.51 18.32
C VAL A 20 -20.13 6.10 19.35
N SER A 21 -20.12 7.44 19.44
CA SER A 21 -19.28 8.19 20.37
C SER A 21 -19.71 8.00 21.82
N SER A 22 -18.76 8.14 22.75
CA SER A 22 -19.02 8.16 24.19
C SER A 22 -19.86 9.36 24.66
N ALA A 23 -20.11 10.35 23.77
CA ALA A 23 -21.02 11.46 24.04
C ALA A 23 -22.50 11.12 23.76
N PHE A 24 -22.80 9.95 23.18
CA PHE A 24 -24.18 9.54 22.89
C PHE A 24 -24.95 9.26 24.20
N PRO A 25 -26.22 9.65 24.38
CA PRO A 25 -26.91 9.48 25.66
C PRO A 25 -27.08 8.03 26.13
N ASP A 26 -27.17 7.08 25.19
CA ASP A 26 -27.27 5.66 25.51
C ASP A 26 -25.88 5.02 25.58
N ASN A 27 -25.41 4.79 26.80
CA ASN A 27 -24.11 4.19 27.07
C ASN A 27 -23.99 2.75 26.58
N THR A 28 -25.10 2.05 26.36
CA THR A 28 -25.07 0.65 25.88
C THR A 28 -24.59 0.53 24.43
N LEU A 29 -24.66 1.63 23.68
CA LEU A 29 -24.28 1.67 22.27
C LEU A 29 -22.85 2.18 22.04
N HIS A 30 -22.18 2.73 23.06
CA HIS A 30 -20.86 3.34 22.91
C HIS A 30 -19.84 2.36 22.34
N GLY A 31 -19.15 2.78 21.27
CA GLY A 31 -18.18 1.95 20.57
C GLY A 31 -18.78 0.96 19.56
N THR A 32 -20.11 0.87 19.44
CA THR A 32 -20.76 0.00 18.46
C THR A 32 -20.62 0.55 17.04
N GLY A 33 -20.28 -0.31 16.08
CA GLY A 33 -20.21 0.00 14.65
C GLY A 33 -21.53 -0.27 13.92
N PHE A 34 -21.98 0.70 13.11
CA PHE A 34 -23.18 0.58 12.28
C PHE A 34 -22.86 0.75 10.79
N LEU A 35 -23.51 -0.05 9.95
CA LEU A 35 -23.41 0.03 8.50
C LEU A 35 -24.61 0.80 7.94
N ALA A 36 -24.38 1.99 7.38
CA ALA A 36 -25.37 2.67 6.57
C ALA A 36 -25.45 1.99 5.19
N ARG A 37 -26.64 1.94 4.58
CA ARG A 37 -26.87 1.18 3.33
C ARG A 37 -25.90 1.52 2.19
N LEU A 38 -25.51 2.79 2.07
CA LEU A 38 -24.61 3.31 1.03
C LEU A 38 -23.27 3.71 1.66
N SER A 39 -22.61 2.78 2.36
CA SER A 39 -21.52 3.10 3.29
C SER A 39 -20.23 3.65 2.69
N GLY A 40 -20.04 3.66 1.36
CA GLY A 40 -18.79 4.14 0.72
C GLY A 40 -17.51 3.35 1.10
N SER A 41 -17.60 2.45 2.08
CA SER A 41 -16.48 1.82 2.76
C SER A 41 -15.59 0.96 1.86
N THR A 42 -16.13 0.39 0.77
CA THR A 42 -15.31 -0.30 -0.23
C THR A 42 -14.39 0.67 -0.97
N ALA A 43 -14.90 1.84 -1.36
CA ALA A 43 -14.10 2.86 -2.04
C ALA A 43 -13.09 3.47 -1.08
N GLU A 44 -13.48 3.70 0.18
CA GLU A 44 -12.56 4.15 1.23
C GLU A 44 -11.43 3.13 1.46
N PHE A 45 -11.76 1.84 1.60
CA PHE A 45 -10.77 0.78 1.77
C PHE A 45 -9.81 0.70 0.59
N LEU A 46 -10.31 0.73 -0.66
CA LEU A 46 -9.45 0.72 -1.85
C LEU A 46 -8.56 1.96 -1.92
N SER A 47 -9.09 3.12 -1.53
CA SER A 47 -8.33 4.38 -1.50
C SER A 47 -7.21 4.33 -0.47
N MET A 48 -7.52 3.85 0.75
CA MET A 48 -6.52 3.63 1.81
C MET A 48 -5.49 2.59 1.38
N LEU A 49 -5.92 1.46 0.83
CA LEU A 49 -5.03 0.39 0.38
C LEU A 49 -4.08 0.89 -0.71
N SER A 50 -4.60 1.62 -1.71
CA SER A 50 -3.78 2.22 -2.76
C SER A 50 -2.78 3.21 -2.17
N LEU A 51 -3.23 4.11 -1.30
CA LEU A 51 -2.37 5.11 -0.69
C LEU A 51 -1.26 4.49 0.16
N MET A 52 -1.62 3.52 1.00
CA MET A 52 -0.67 2.81 1.85
C MET A 52 0.33 2.00 1.01
N MET A 53 -0.16 1.26 0.00
CA MET A 53 0.69 0.31 -0.71
C MET A 53 1.54 0.93 -1.80
N VAL A 54 1.14 2.03 -2.44
CA VAL A 54 1.93 2.60 -3.55
C VAL A 54 2.21 4.11 -3.41
N GLY A 55 1.58 4.77 -2.45
CA GLY A 55 1.70 6.21 -2.23
C GLY A 55 0.70 7.05 -3.04
N HIS A 56 0.76 8.37 -2.84
CA HIS A 56 -0.18 9.32 -3.45
C HIS A 56 -0.05 9.42 -4.98
N GLN A 57 1.17 9.34 -5.49
CA GLN A 57 1.50 9.60 -6.90
C GLN A 57 2.57 8.60 -7.36
N PRO A 58 2.19 7.33 -7.63
CA PRO A 58 3.16 6.33 -8.07
C PRO A 58 3.73 6.64 -9.44
N PHE A 59 3.03 7.41 -10.27
CA PHE A 59 3.49 7.83 -11.59
C PHE A 59 3.74 9.34 -11.59
N VAL A 60 4.98 9.74 -11.80
CA VAL A 60 5.41 11.14 -11.78
C VAL A 60 6.01 11.50 -13.13
N VAL A 61 5.68 12.69 -13.64
CA VAL A 61 6.28 13.24 -14.86
C VAL A 61 7.43 14.15 -14.44
N ASP A 62 8.65 13.79 -14.84
CA ASP A 62 9.83 14.63 -14.64
C ASP A 62 9.89 15.72 -15.71
N ASN A 63 9.43 16.92 -15.35
CA ASN A 63 9.44 18.09 -16.21
C ASN A 63 10.86 18.54 -16.60
N ASN A 64 11.88 18.21 -15.81
CA ASN A 64 13.28 18.58 -16.09
C ASN A 64 13.92 17.63 -17.11
N SER A 65 13.35 16.42 -17.28
CA SER A 65 13.84 15.39 -18.19
C SER A 65 12.97 15.29 -19.45
N GLY A 66 12.41 16.40 -19.93
CA GLY A 66 11.62 16.42 -21.17
C GLY A 66 10.23 15.77 -21.07
N GLY A 67 9.67 15.65 -19.86
CA GLY A 67 8.34 15.06 -19.64
C GLY A 67 8.35 13.54 -19.50
N ASN A 68 9.50 12.95 -19.14
CA ASN A 68 9.61 11.51 -18.94
C ASN A 68 8.81 11.06 -17.71
N LEU A 69 7.94 10.08 -17.92
CA LEU A 69 7.26 9.34 -16.85
C LEU A 69 8.27 8.57 -15.99
N ARG A 70 8.03 8.49 -14.68
CA ARG A 70 8.70 7.57 -13.76
C ARG A 70 7.67 6.84 -12.92
N LEU A 71 7.97 5.60 -12.56
CA LEU A 71 7.22 4.84 -11.56
C LEU A 71 8.01 4.86 -10.24
N GLN A 72 7.41 5.46 -9.20
CA GLN A 72 7.99 5.75 -7.89
C GLN A 72 7.06 5.23 -6.79
N PRO A 73 7.18 3.97 -6.39
CA PRO A 73 6.38 3.44 -5.27
C PRO A 73 6.83 4.08 -3.95
N ARG A 74 5.91 4.74 -3.24
CA ARG A 74 6.16 5.39 -1.92
C ARG A 74 5.21 4.83 -0.86
N PRO A 75 5.47 3.62 -0.34
CA PRO A 75 4.59 2.95 0.60
C PRO A 75 4.55 3.66 1.96
N ILE A 76 3.39 3.63 2.60
CA ILE A 76 3.16 4.02 4.00
C ILE A 76 2.63 2.77 4.73
N VAL A 77 3.49 1.74 4.80
CA VAL A 77 3.12 0.41 5.30
C VAL A 77 3.79 0.17 6.65
N PRO A 78 3.03 0.01 7.74
CA PRO A 78 3.60 -0.22 9.06
C PRO A 78 4.26 -1.60 9.19
N LYS A 79 5.31 -1.69 10.02
CA LYS A 79 6.06 -2.93 10.33
C LYS A 79 5.19 -4.18 10.47
N TRP A 80 4.07 -4.10 11.20
CA TRP A 80 3.25 -5.27 11.52
C TRP A 80 2.53 -5.90 10.32
N LEU A 81 2.52 -5.24 9.15
CA LEU A 81 2.01 -5.82 7.90
C LEU A 81 3.07 -6.63 7.13
N PHE A 82 4.35 -6.52 7.50
CA PHE A 82 5.41 -7.33 6.92
C PHE A 82 5.39 -8.74 7.50
N LYS A 83 5.72 -9.71 6.64
CA LYS A 83 5.99 -11.08 7.08
C LYS A 83 7.31 -11.15 7.84
N GLU A 84 7.55 -12.28 8.49
CA GLU A 84 8.79 -12.56 9.22
C GLU A 84 10.05 -12.48 8.33
N ASP A 85 9.91 -12.72 7.03
CA ASP A 85 11.00 -12.63 6.05
C ASP A 85 11.29 -11.18 5.58
N GLY A 86 10.57 -10.18 6.12
CA GLY A 86 10.73 -8.78 5.72
C GLY A 86 10.01 -8.43 4.41
N SER A 87 9.09 -9.27 3.93
CA SER A 87 8.32 -8.99 2.71
C SER A 87 6.87 -8.56 2.98
N VAL A 88 6.34 -7.69 2.13
CA VAL A 88 4.90 -7.43 1.99
C VAL A 88 4.56 -7.25 0.52
N SER A 89 3.49 -7.90 0.06
CA SER A 89 3.11 -7.93 -1.35
C SER A 89 1.67 -7.49 -1.55
N PHE A 90 1.40 -6.84 -2.67
CA PHE A 90 0.05 -6.51 -3.11
C PHE A 90 -0.08 -6.57 -4.63
N LEU A 91 -1.33 -6.59 -5.09
CA LEU A 91 -1.64 -6.60 -6.51
C LEU A 91 -1.73 -5.16 -7.03
N PHE A 92 -0.66 -4.67 -7.66
CA PHE A 92 -0.60 -3.36 -8.29
C PHE A 92 -1.31 -3.37 -9.63
N LEU A 93 -2.13 -2.34 -9.87
CA LEU A 93 -2.96 -2.17 -11.08
C LEU A 93 -3.80 -3.40 -11.45
N GLY A 94 -4.13 -4.23 -10.46
CA GLY A 94 -4.96 -5.43 -10.65
C GLY A 94 -4.28 -6.61 -11.35
N LYS A 95 -2.96 -6.55 -11.60
CA LYS A 95 -2.24 -7.61 -12.33
C LYS A 95 -0.80 -7.83 -11.87
N THR A 96 -0.04 -6.76 -11.65
CA THR A 96 1.38 -6.86 -11.31
C THR A 96 1.55 -7.12 -9.82
N TRP A 97 2.27 -8.18 -9.45
CA TRP A 97 2.62 -8.38 -8.04
C TRP A 97 3.77 -7.45 -7.66
N LEU A 98 3.49 -6.49 -6.78
CA LEU A 98 4.52 -5.60 -6.24
C LEU A 98 4.84 -6.03 -4.82
N THR A 99 6.12 -6.33 -4.56
CA THR A 99 6.63 -6.74 -3.25
C THR A 99 7.65 -5.74 -2.75
N TYR A 100 7.48 -5.30 -1.51
CA TYR A 100 8.52 -4.58 -0.76
C TYR A 100 9.32 -5.57 0.06
N HIS A 101 10.64 -5.41 0.04
CA HIS A 101 11.60 -6.20 0.81
C HIS A 101 12.40 -5.26 1.69
N VAL A 102 12.45 -5.54 2.99
CA VAL A 102 13.33 -4.84 3.93
C VAL A 102 14.42 -5.79 4.45
N LYS A 103 15.63 -5.26 4.67
CA LYS A 103 16.69 -6.03 5.32
C LYS A 103 16.33 -6.48 6.75
N SER A 104 16.95 -7.56 7.21
CA SER A 104 16.84 -7.98 8.61
C SER A 104 17.30 -6.86 9.54
N GLY A 105 16.54 -6.62 10.61
CA GLY A 105 16.78 -5.54 11.55
C GLY A 105 16.40 -4.14 11.05
N PHE A 106 15.77 -4.02 9.87
CA PHE A 106 15.31 -2.72 9.34
C PHE A 106 14.46 -1.95 10.34
N PHE A 107 13.60 -2.65 11.09
CA PHE A 107 12.70 -2.07 12.08
C PHE A 107 13.20 -2.23 13.53
N ASP A 108 14.52 -2.38 13.75
CA ASP A 108 15.09 -2.45 15.10
C ASP A 108 15.27 -1.05 15.72
N SER A 109 15.36 -0.03 14.88
CA SER A 109 15.20 1.39 15.21
C SER A 109 13.73 1.80 15.12
N ASP A 110 13.43 3.04 15.52
CA ASP A 110 12.13 3.69 15.26
C ASP A 110 11.97 4.11 13.78
N ASP A 111 12.75 3.53 12.87
CA ASP A 111 12.69 3.81 11.44
C ASP A 111 11.47 3.13 10.80
N GLU A 112 10.82 3.86 9.90
CA GLU A 112 9.66 3.39 9.15
C GLU A 112 9.95 3.43 7.65
N ILE A 113 9.28 2.57 6.88
CA ILE A 113 9.56 2.45 5.44
C ILE A 113 9.30 3.76 4.66
N TRP A 114 8.37 4.59 5.13
CA TRP A 114 8.04 5.87 4.49
C TRP A 114 9.07 6.98 4.75
N ASP A 115 10.00 6.80 5.68
CA ASP A 115 11.08 7.74 5.97
C ASP A 115 12.34 7.47 5.12
N MET A 116 12.34 6.38 4.35
CA MET A 116 13.46 5.93 3.53
C MET A 116 13.14 5.93 2.04
N LEU A 117 14.19 5.90 1.23
CA LEU A 117 14.11 5.67 -0.20
C LEU A 117 14.50 4.23 -0.52
N PRO A 118 13.83 3.57 -1.48
CA PRO A 118 14.32 2.30 -2.01
C PRO A 118 15.77 2.41 -2.48
N GLU A 119 16.56 1.39 -2.15
CA GLU A 119 17.93 1.23 -2.62
C GLU A 119 17.94 0.74 -4.08
N ARG A 120 16.92 -0.04 -4.46
CA ARG A 120 16.84 -0.71 -5.77
C ARG A 120 15.42 -1.17 -6.09
N ILE A 121 15.10 -1.21 -7.39
CA ILE A 121 13.89 -1.85 -7.93
C ILE A 121 14.26 -2.88 -8.99
N GLU A 122 13.70 -4.08 -8.88
CA GLU A 122 13.78 -5.15 -9.87
C GLU A 122 12.39 -5.43 -10.45
N TYR A 123 12.33 -5.94 -11.68
CA TYR A 123 11.08 -6.31 -12.31
C TYR A 123 11.26 -7.50 -13.25
N GLU A 124 10.15 -8.22 -13.46
CA GLU A 124 10.01 -9.27 -14.46
C GLU A 124 8.81 -8.94 -15.36
N MET A 125 9.02 -8.95 -16.68
CA MET A 125 8.00 -8.80 -17.70
C MET A 125 7.23 -10.12 -17.90
N ASP A 126 6.06 -10.08 -18.53
CA ASP A 126 5.29 -11.29 -18.85
C ASP A 126 6.00 -12.27 -19.79
N ASP A 127 6.94 -11.77 -20.60
CA ASP A 127 7.76 -12.60 -21.49
C ASP A 127 8.96 -13.25 -20.78
N GLY A 128 9.10 -13.02 -19.46
CA GLY A 128 10.18 -13.51 -18.61
C GLY A 128 11.46 -12.68 -18.69
N SER A 129 11.49 -11.59 -19.47
CA SER A 129 12.61 -10.65 -19.43
C SER A 129 12.64 -9.91 -18.09
N THR A 130 13.85 -9.70 -17.57
CA THR A 130 14.05 -9.07 -16.25
C THR A 130 14.90 -7.83 -16.38
N GLY A 131 14.76 -6.94 -15.40
CA GLY A 131 15.62 -5.77 -15.29
C GLY A 131 15.76 -5.30 -13.86
N LYS A 132 16.74 -4.42 -13.65
CA LYS A 132 17.11 -3.85 -12.37
C LYS A 132 17.50 -2.40 -12.55
N TYR A 133 17.07 -1.56 -11.62
CA TYR A 133 17.49 -0.17 -11.49
C TYR A 133 17.88 0.11 -10.04
N ASP A 134 19.05 0.72 -9.84
CA ASP A 134 19.43 1.24 -8.54
C ASP A 134 18.72 2.57 -8.27
N GLY A 135 18.29 2.79 -7.02
CA GLY A 135 17.50 3.93 -6.59
C GLY A 135 16.00 3.65 -6.44
N ASP A 136 15.23 4.73 -6.41
CA ASP A 136 13.83 4.75 -5.95
C ASP A 136 12.78 4.76 -7.07
N SER A 137 13.20 4.63 -8.33
CA SER A 137 12.30 4.80 -9.46
C SER A 137 12.66 3.95 -10.68
N LEU A 138 11.62 3.48 -11.37
CA LEU A 138 11.75 2.88 -12.70
C LEU A 138 11.63 3.96 -13.79
N PRO A 139 12.46 3.90 -14.84
CA PRO A 139 12.50 4.91 -15.90
C PRO A 139 11.28 4.84 -16.83
N HIS A 140 11.27 5.73 -17.82
CA HIS A 140 10.13 6.00 -18.68
C HIS A 140 9.56 4.78 -19.40
N ASP A 141 10.41 4.05 -20.11
CA ASP A 141 10.05 2.84 -20.85
C ASP A 141 9.41 1.79 -19.93
N VAL A 142 10.03 1.51 -18.79
CA VAL A 142 9.51 0.53 -17.83
C VAL A 142 8.23 1.02 -17.15
N ALA A 143 8.13 2.32 -16.83
CA ALA A 143 6.91 2.91 -16.26
C ALA A 143 5.73 2.83 -17.24
N ILE A 144 5.98 2.95 -18.55
CA ILE A 144 4.96 2.74 -19.59
C ILE A 144 4.55 1.27 -19.63
N SER A 145 5.49 0.33 -19.63
CA SER A 145 5.17 -1.11 -19.58
C SER A 145 4.36 -1.49 -18.33
N ALA A 146 4.64 -0.88 -17.18
CA ALA A 146 3.83 -1.07 -15.97
C ALA A 146 2.37 -0.62 -16.18
N ARG A 147 2.15 0.54 -16.81
CA ARG A 147 0.80 1.05 -17.12
C ARG A 147 0.06 0.22 -18.17
N ASN A 148 0.80 -0.36 -19.10
CA ASN A 148 0.26 -1.27 -20.11
C ASN A 148 0.00 -2.68 -19.58
N LEU A 149 0.29 -2.93 -18.29
CA LEU A 149 0.14 -4.23 -17.64
C LEU A 149 1.01 -5.31 -18.27
N GLU A 150 2.21 -4.97 -18.73
CA GLU A 150 3.19 -5.88 -19.35
C GLU A 150 4.19 -6.45 -18.31
N ILE A 151 4.19 -5.91 -17.09
CA ILE A 151 5.05 -6.35 -15.99
C ILE A 151 4.33 -7.38 -15.13
N ALA A 152 4.96 -8.53 -14.90
CA ALA A 152 4.47 -9.60 -14.03
C ALA A 152 4.74 -9.29 -12.55
N THR A 153 6.00 -8.95 -12.22
CA THR A 153 6.42 -8.64 -10.85
C THR A 153 7.27 -7.38 -10.77
N ILE A 154 7.19 -6.71 -9.62
CA ILE A 154 8.06 -5.60 -9.23
C ILE A 154 8.51 -5.85 -7.80
N ASP A 155 9.83 -5.87 -7.58
CA ASP A 155 10.44 -6.07 -6.27
C ASP A 155 11.21 -4.81 -5.87
N VAL A 156 10.81 -4.20 -4.77
CA VAL A 156 11.36 -2.93 -4.26
C VAL A 156 12.12 -3.18 -2.97
N PHE A 157 13.41 -2.85 -2.94
CA PHE A 157 14.32 -3.19 -1.84
C PHE A 157 14.70 -1.96 -1.02
N TYR A 158 14.66 -2.11 0.31
CA TYR A 158 15.01 -1.13 1.34
C TYR A 158 16.03 -1.70 2.36
#